data_AF-A0A3B9MJ64-F1
#
_entry.id   AF-A0A3B9MJ64-F1
#
_cell.length_a   1.000
_cell.length_b   1.000
_cell.length_c   1.000
_cell.angle_alpha   90.00
_cell.angle_beta   90.00
_cell.angle_gamma   90.00
#
_symmetry.space_group_name_H-M   'P 1'
#
loop_
_entity.id
_entity.type
_entity.pdbx_description
1 polymer ?
#
loop_
_entity_poly.entity_id
_entity_poly.type
_entity_poly.pdbx_seq_one_letter_code
_entity_poly.pdbx_strand_id
1 'polypeptide(L)'
;RYLGLAVQIRSDVRIARDRMLNARAIVDYSQGTALPLRRRVIEESQLQYNAMQVSLSDLLRAKQEEVNAARQSVEAQRDYWIARAELEKAVGGTLNGKMLQLSESKEIVNGR
;
A
#
# COMPACT_ATOMS: atom_id res chain seq x y z
N ARG A 1 16.33 6.58 33.40
CA ARG A 1 15.81 7.48 32.33
C ARG A 1 15.84 6.83 30.94
N TYR A 2 16.92 6.15 30.54
CA TYR A 2 17.07 5.56 29.19
C TYR A 2 16.14 4.37 28.87
N LEU A 3 15.74 3.59 29.88
CA LEU A 3 14.86 2.42 29.69
C LEU A 3 13.47 2.82 29.14
N GLY A 4 12.89 3.91 29.63
CA GLY A 4 11.59 4.39 29.15
C GLY A 4 11.62 4.83 27.68
N LEU A 5 12.67 5.54 27.29
CA LEU A 5 12.86 5.97 25.90
C LEU A 5 13.01 4.77 24.94
N ALA A 6 13.80 3.77 25.32
CA ALA A 6 13.99 2.57 24.50
C ALA A 6 12.70 1.73 24.35
N VAL A 7 11.85 1.70 25.38
CA VAL A 7 10.52 1.07 25.31
C VAL A 7 9.61 1.85 24.37
N GLN A 8 9.60 3.18 24.47
CA GLN A 8 8.76 4.04 23.64
C GLN A 8 9.13 3.92 22.15
N ILE A 9 10.41 4.00 21.81
CA ILE A 9 10.89 3.83 20.42
C ILE A 9 10.45 2.48 19.83
N ARG A 10 10.59 1.38 20.58
CA ARG A 10 10.14 0.05 20.10
C ARG A 10 8.62 -0.01 19.89
N SER A 11 7.86 0.63 20.77
CA SER A 11 6.40 0.70 20.63
C SER A 11 6.01 1.48 19.37
N ASP A 12 6.64 2.64 19.13
CA ASP A 12 6.35 3.49 17.97
C ASP A 12 6.67 2.77 16.65
N VAL A 13 7.81 2.08 16.59
CA VAL A 13 8.19 1.24 15.43
C VAL A 13 7.18 0.11 15.21
N ARG A 14 6.72 -0.56 16.28
CA ARG A 14 5.74 -1.64 16.16
C ARG A 14 4.42 -1.13 15.59
N ILE A 15 3.94 0.02 16.08
CA ILE A 15 2.70 0.64 15.59
C ILE A 15 2.84 1.02 14.11
N ALA A 16 3.95 1.65 13.71
CA ALA A 16 4.19 2.01 12.31
C ALA A 16 4.24 0.76 11.40
N ARG A 17 4.84 -0.33 11.88
CA ARG A 17 4.89 -1.61 11.17
C ARG A 17 3.50 -2.19 10.96
N ASP A 18 2.71 -2.26 12.01
CA ASP A 18 1.37 -2.86 11.95
C ASP A 18 0.45 -2.04 11.04
N ARG A 19 0.57 -0.70 11.03
CA ARG A 19 -0.12 0.17 10.07
C ARG A 19 0.28 -0.12 8.62
N MET A 20 1.57 -0.25 8.34
CA MET A 20 2.05 -0.56 6.98
C MET A 20 1.55 -1.92 6.49
N LEU A 21 1.55 -2.94 7.35
CA LEU A 21 1.04 -4.27 7.00
C LEU A 21 -0.47 -4.26 6.75
N ASN A 22 -1.24 -3.54 7.57
CA ASN A 22 -2.67 -3.41 7.34
C ASN A 22 -2.96 -2.70 6.02
N ALA A 23 -2.26 -1.60 5.72
CA ALA A 23 -2.40 -0.90 4.45
C ALA A 23 -2.03 -1.80 3.25
N ARG A 24 -0.98 -2.63 3.39
CA ARG A 24 -0.61 -3.63 2.38
C ARG A 24 -1.71 -4.67 2.15
N ALA A 25 -2.30 -5.20 3.22
CA ALA A 25 -3.40 -6.16 3.09
C ALA A 25 -4.60 -5.56 2.32
N ILE A 26 -4.91 -4.28 2.54
CA ILE A 26 -5.97 -3.57 1.81
C ILE A 26 -5.62 -3.44 0.32
N VAL A 27 -4.37 -3.11 -0.01
CA VAL A 27 -3.91 -3.05 -1.42
C VAL A 27 -4.04 -4.41 -2.09
N ASP A 28 -3.53 -5.46 -1.44
CA ASP A 28 -3.55 -6.82 -1.99
C ASP A 28 -5.00 -7.31 -2.21
N TYR A 29 -5.90 -7.04 -1.27
CA TYR A 29 -7.33 -7.34 -1.42
C TYR A 29 -7.97 -6.55 -2.57
N SER A 30 -7.67 -5.25 -2.67
CA SER A 30 -8.25 -4.38 -3.69
C SER A 30 -7.86 -4.84 -5.10
N GLN A 31 -6.58 -5.20 -5.29
CA GLN A 31 -6.05 -5.67 -6.58
C GLN A 31 -6.45 -7.10 -6.90
N GLY A 32 -6.42 -8.00 -5.91
CA GLY A 32 -6.68 -9.42 -6.10
C GLY A 32 -8.15 -9.80 -6.17
N THR A 33 -9.03 -9.05 -5.49
CA THR A 33 -10.44 -9.42 -5.32
C THR A 33 -11.40 -8.35 -5.81
N ALA A 34 -11.30 -7.12 -5.26
CA ALA A 34 -12.32 -6.10 -5.50
C ALA A 34 -12.39 -5.65 -6.96
N LEU A 35 -11.25 -5.33 -7.60
CA LEU A 35 -11.20 -4.88 -8.98
C LEU A 35 -11.64 -5.96 -10.00
N PRO A 36 -11.13 -7.21 -9.93
CA PRO A 36 -11.58 -8.26 -10.83
C PRO A 36 -13.07 -8.58 -10.70
N LEU A 37 -13.63 -8.51 -9.49
CA LEU A 37 -15.06 -8.70 -9.28
C LEU A 37 -15.87 -7.58 -9.95
N ARG A 38 -15.44 -6.32 -9.81
CA ARG A 38 -16.14 -5.17 -10.41
C ARG A 38 -16.16 -5.22 -11.93
N ARG A 39 -15.06 -5.67 -12.55
CA ARG A 39 -14.99 -5.88 -14.01
C ARG A 39 -15.98 -6.94 -14.49
N ARG A 40 -16.10 -8.06 -13.76
CA ARG A 40 -17.08 -9.12 -14.10
C ARG A 40 -18.52 -8.60 -14.02
N VAL A 41 -18.86 -7.82 -13.00
CA VAL A 41 -20.20 -7.22 -12.87
C VAL A 41 -20.53 -6.35 -14.08
N ILE A 42 -19.58 -5.54 -14.53
CA ILE A 42 -19.72 -4.67 -15.71
C ILE A 42 -19.96 -5.48 -16.99
N GLU A 43 -19.17 -6.53 -17.21
CA GLU A 43 -19.28 -7.40 -18.37
C GLU A 43 -20.69 -8.03 -18.43
N GLU A 44 -21.18 -8.54 -17.29
CA GLU A 44 -22.54 -9.09 -17.17
C GLU A 44 -23.62 -8.02 -17.37
N SER A 45 -23.47 -6.83 -16.77
CA SER A 45 -24.42 -5.73 -16.98
C SER A 45 -24.51 -5.31 -18.45
N GLN A 46 -23.40 -5.34 -19.19
CA GLN A 46 -23.41 -5.06 -20.63
C GLN A 46 -24.16 -6.14 -21.41
N LEU A 47 -23.97 -7.43 -21.08
CA LEU A 47 -24.69 -8.53 -21.71
C LEU A 47 -26.21 -8.43 -21.45
N GLN A 48 -26.61 -8.13 -20.22
CA GLN A 48 -28.00 -7.94 -19.85
C GLN A 48 -28.61 -6.72 -20.56
N TYR A 49 -27.86 -5.62 -20.70
CA TYR A 49 -28.30 -4.45 -21.44
C TYR A 49 -28.52 -4.78 -22.92
N ASN A 50 -27.60 -5.50 -23.54
CA ASN A 50 -27.72 -5.95 -24.94
C ASN A 50 -28.93 -6.87 -25.12
N ALA A 51 -29.27 -7.67 -24.11
CA ALA A 51 -30.48 -8.50 -24.08
C ALA A 51 -31.77 -7.73 -23.70
N MET A 52 -31.70 -6.40 -23.57
CA MET A 52 -32.80 -5.54 -23.12
C MET A 52 -33.37 -5.90 -21.74
N GLN A 53 -32.59 -6.56 -20.88
CA GLN A 53 -33.01 -6.98 -19.53
C GLN A 53 -32.79 -5.89 -18.47
N VAL A 54 -31.84 -4.98 -18.71
CA VAL A 54 -31.55 -3.83 -17.82
C VAL A 54 -31.56 -2.53 -18.60
N SER A 55 -31.76 -1.42 -17.89
CA SER A 55 -31.78 -0.09 -18.49
C SER A 55 -30.37 0.48 -18.70
N LEU A 56 -30.24 1.50 -19.56
CA LEU A 56 -28.98 2.23 -19.72
C LEU A 56 -28.50 2.86 -18.41
N SER A 57 -29.42 3.34 -17.56
CA SER A 57 -29.08 3.90 -16.25
C SER A 57 -28.43 2.87 -15.32
N ASP A 58 -28.84 1.61 -15.40
CA ASP A 58 -28.25 0.53 -14.59
C ASP A 58 -26.81 0.23 -15.05
N LEU A 59 -26.59 0.20 -16.37
CA LEU A 59 -25.25 0.04 -16.96
C LEU A 59 -24.32 1.21 -16.58
N LEU A 60 -24.81 2.45 -16.65
CA LEU A 60 -24.05 3.63 -16.24
C LEU A 60 -23.73 3.61 -14.73
N ARG A 61 -24.67 3.15 -13.89
CA ARG A 61 -24.42 2.98 -12.45
C ARG A 61 -23.33 1.95 -12.21
N ALA A 62 -23.39 0.80 -12.88
CA ALA A 62 -22.34 -0.22 -12.79
C ALA A 62 -20.98 0.37 -13.20
N LYS A 63 -20.92 1.18 -14.28
CA LYS A 63 -19.70 1.88 -14.72
C LYS A 63 -19.17 2.88 -13.70
N GLN A 64 -20.04 3.68 -13.08
CA GLN A 64 -19.64 4.59 -12.01
C GLN A 64 -19.05 3.83 -10.82
N GLU A 65 -19.65 2.69 -10.50
CA GLU A 65 -19.22 1.78 -9.45
C GLU A 65 -17.85 1.12 -9.72
N GLU A 66 -17.54 0.82 -10.99
CA GLU A 66 -16.21 0.37 -11.45
C GLU A 66 -15.16 1.46 -11.24
N VAL A 67 -15.45 2.70 -11.66
CA VAL A 67 -14.54 3.85 -11.49
C VAL A 67 -14.29 4.15 -10.01
N ASN A 68 -15.32 4.06 -9.18
CA ASN A 68 -15.18 4.28 -7.74
C ASN A 68 -14.27 3.21 -7.09
N ALA A 69 -14.40 1.94 -7.49
CA ALA A 69 -13.51 0.88 -7.01
C ALA A 69 -12.06 1.09 -7.47
N ALA A 70 -11.86 1.54 -8.71
CA ALA A 70 -10.54 1.91 -9.22
C ALA A 70 -9.91 3.04 -8.40
N ARG A 71 -10.68 4.08 -8.06
CA ARG A 71 -10.23 5.19 -7.21
C ARG A 71 -9.81 4.71 -5.83
N GLN A 72 -10.64 3.89 -5.16
CA GLN A 72 -10.33 3.35 -3.84
C GLN A 72 -9.05 2.50 -3.85
N SER A 73 -8.82 1.72 -4.91
CA SER A 73 -7.57 0.96 -5.06
C SER A 73 -6.33 1.86 -5.19
N VAL A 74 -6.45 3.02 -5.84
CA VAL A 74 -5.35 4.00 -5.92
C VAL A 74 -5.12 4.66 -4.57
N GLU A 75 -6.20 5.02 -3.85
CA GLU A 75 -6.11 5.57 -2.49
C GLU A 75 -5.45 4.58 -1.52
N ALA A 76 -5.83 3.31 -1.56
CA ALA A 76 -5.19 2.26 -0.76
C ALA A 76 -3.69 2.14 -1.04
N GLN A 77 -3.28 2.23 -2.31
CA GLN A 77 -1.86 2.22 -2.68
C GLN A 77 -1.11 3.44 -2.11
N ARG A 78 -1.70 4.63 -2.23
CA ARG A 78 -1.14 5.85 -1.64
C ARG A 78 -0.96 5.68 -0.13
N ASP A 79 -1.98 5.21 0.56
CA ASP A 79 -1.97 5.07 2.01
C ASP A 79 -0.93 4.02 2.46
N TYR A 80 -0.73 2.94 1.70
CA TYR A 80 0.37 2.01 1.91
C TYR A 80 1.75 2.68 1.78
N TRP A 81 1.96 3.49 0.74
CA TRP A 81 3.24 4.18 0.54
C TRP A 81 3.52 5.19 1.66
N ILE A 82 2.50 5.89 2.14
CA ILE A 82 2.61 6.77 3.31
C ILE A 82 3.00 5.96 4.56
N ALA A 83 2.29 4.87 4.85
CA ALA A 83 2.58 4.03 6.02
C ALA A 83 3.98 3.40 5.97
N ARG A 84 4.46 3.05 4.77
CA ARG A 84 5.84 2.58 4.57
C ARG A 84 6.87 3.67 4.87
N ALA A 85 6.65 4.90 4.40
CA ALA A 85 7.54 6.02 4.67
C ALA A 85 7.56 6.38 6.18
N GLU A 86 6.40 6.27 6.87
CA GLU A 86 6.33 6.43 8.32
C GLU A 86 7.16 5.38 9.08
N LEU A 87 7.10 4.12 8.63
CA LEU A 87 7.92 3.05 9.22
C LEU A 87 9.42 3.29 8.97
N GLU A 88 9.81 3.68 7.76
CA GLU A 88 11.20 4.05 7.43
C GLU A 88 11.71 5.17 8.34
N LYS A 89 10.88 6.19 8.56
CA LYS A 89 11.17 7.27 9.51
C LYS A 89 11.31 6.76 10.95
N ALA A 90 10.42 5.89 11.41
CA ALA A 90 10.44 5.36 12.78
C ALA A 90 11.66 4.47 13.06
N VAL A 91 12.11 3.70 12.07
CA VAL A 91 13.31 2.85 12.15
C VAL A 91 14.60 3.66 11.94
N GLY A 92 14.50 4.85 11.34
CA GLY A 92 15.64 5.73 11.09
C GLY A 92 16.44 5.36 9.84
N GLY A 93 15.82 4.68 8.86
CA GLY A 93 16.52 4.23 7.65
C GLY A 93 15.60 3.57 6.62
N THR A 94 16.15 3.28 5.45
CA THR A 94 15.39 2.66 4.35
C THR A 94 15.10 1.19 4.65
N LEU A 95 13.91 0.69 4.32
CA LEU A 95 13.56 -0.73 4.46
C LEU A 95 14.11 -1.60 3.32
N ASN A 96 14.80 -1.00 2.33
CA ASN A 96 15.29 -1.67 1.13
C ASN A 96 16.49 -2.60 1.37
N GLY A 97 16.87 -2.86 2.63
CA GLY A 97 17.93 -3.80 2.96
C GLY A 97 19.31 -3.42 2.39
N LYS A 98 19.49 -2.21 1.85
CA LYS A 98 20.82 -1.71 1.47
C LYS A 98 21.56 -1.41 2.77
N MET A 99 22.23 -2.45 3.27
CA MET A 99 23.21 -2.39 4.34
C MET A 99 24.02 -1.13 4.11
N LEU A 100 24.05 -0.25 5.11
CA LEU A 100 24.99 0.86 5.15
C LEU A 100 26.37 0.23 4.94
N GLN A 101 26.87 0.27 3.70
CA GLN A 101 28.27 0.10 3.43
C GLN A 101 28.89 1.31 4.12
N LEU A 102 29.21 1.15 5.40
CA LEU A 102 30.25 1.97 6.01
C LEU A 102 31.44 1.76 5.09
N SER A 103 31.68 2.73 4.22
CA SER A 103 32.92 2.83 3.49
C SER A 103 33.99 2.83 4.57
N GLU A 104 34.67 1.69 4.74
CA GLU A 104 35.87 1.61 5.54
C GLU A 104 36.72 2.81 5.16
N SER A 105 37.01 3.62 6.17
CA SER A 105 37.92 4.74 6.11
C SER A 105 39.23 4.25 5.51
N LYS A 106 39.38 4.46 4.19
CA LYS A 106 40.62 4.21 3.45
C LYS A 106 41.60 5.36 3.66
N GLU A 107 41.76 5.73 4.91
CA GLU A 107 42.84 6.52 5.51
C GLU A 107 42.84 6.00 6.95
N ILE A 108 43.74 5.12 7.37
CA ILE A 108 45.12 5.41 7.77
C ILE A 108 45.89 4.07 7.82
N VAL A 109 47.21 4.13 7.58
CA VAL A 109 48.24 3.06 7.58
C VAL A 109 48.46 2.47 6.18
N ASN A 110 49.45 2.90 5.42
CA ASN A 110 50.85 2.84 5.83
C ASN A 110 51.68 3.92 5.12
N GLY A 111 52.24 4.83 5.91
CA GLY A 111 53.44 5.54 5.49
C GLY A 111 54.63 4.59 5.54
N ARG A 112 55.23 4.36 4.39
CA ARG A 112 56.69 4.38 4.18
C ARG A 112 56.94 4.92 2.78
#